data_AF-A0AAE4FMI9-F1
#
_entry.id   AF-A0AAE4FMI9-F1
#
_cell.length_a   1.000
_cell.length_b   1.000
_cell.length_c   1.000
_cell.angle_alpha   90.00
_cell.angle_beta   90.00
_cell.angle_gamma   90.00
#
_symmetry.space_group_name_H-M   'P 1'
#
loop_
_entity.id
_entity.type
_entity.pdbx_description
1 polymer ?
#
loop_
_entity_poly.entity_id
_entity_poly.type
_entity_poly.pdbx_seq_one_letter_code
_entity_poly.pdbx_strand_id
1 'polypeptide(L)'
;MITVLIKEIENKDIEEIETLKEENTILKFLLKECVKKNMDYKDLLLESLDLLDKYQEEVSNLKIRANLWADEVAKQYFITGDLHKALNLTGREIMLYELNKDGGEM
;
A
#
# COMPACT_ATOMS: atom_id res chain seq x y z
N MET A 1 -34.08 -56.70 25.31
CA MET A 1 -33.11 -55.92 26.12
C MET A 1 -31.82 -55.69 25.35
N ILE A 2 -31.11 -56.73 24.89
CA ILE A 2 -29.89 -56.60 24.06
C ILE A 2 -30.13 -55.85 22.75
N THR A 3 -31.22 -56.13 22.04
CA THR A 3 -31.60 -55.47 20.77
C THR A 3 -31.95 -53.98 20.91
N VAL A 4 -32.33 -53.53 22.11
CA VAL A 4 -32.61 -52.10 22.37
C VAL A 4 -31.30 -51.35 22.59
N LEU A 5 -30.38 -51.96 23.36
CA LEU A 5 -29.04 -51.40 23.60
C LEU A 5 -28.21 -51.28 22.32
N ILE A 6 -28.29 -52.25 21.39
CA ILE A 6 -27.59 -52.18 20.10
C ILE A 6 -28.10 -50.99 19.26
N LYS A 7 -29.42 -50.77 19.21
CA LYS A 7 -30.02 -49.65 18.47
C LYS A 7 -29.67 -48.28 19.08
N GLU A 8 -29.55 -48.20 20.40
CA GLU A 8 -29.13 -46.96 21.07
C GLU A 8 -27.66 -46.63 20.80
N ILE A 9 -26.79 -47.63 20.69
CA ILE A 9 -25.38 -47.45 20.31
C ILE A 9 -25.28 -47.00 18.85
N GLU A 10 -25.95 -47.69 17.93
CA GLU A 10 -25.96 -47.32 16.50
C GLU A 10 -26.50 -45.90 16.27
N ASN A 11 -27.56 -45.50 16.98
CA ASN A 11 -28.09 -44.13 16.88
C ASN A 11 -27.11 -43.07 17.41
N LYS A 12 -26.39 -43.36 18.50
CA LYS A 12 -25.34 -42.46 19.01
C LYS A 12 -24.20 -42.29 18.02
N ASP A 13 -23.75 -43.40 17.44
CA ASP A 13 -22.66 -43.37 16.45
C ASP A 13 -23.07 -42.59 15.20
N ILE A 14 -24.35 -42.67 14.79
CA ILE A 14 -24.90 -41.89 13.68
C ILE A 14 -24.96 -40.40 14.01
N GLU A 15 -25.46 -40.03 15.19
CA GLU A 15 -25.48 -38.63 15.66
C GLU A 15 -24.06 -38.05 15.72
N GLU A 16 -23.09 -38.81 16.24
CA GLU A 16 -21.70 -38.38 16.37
C GLU A 16 -21.03 -38.19 14.99
N ILE A 17 -21.34 -39.06 14.03
CA ILE A 17 -20.90 -38.93 12.62
C ILE A 17 -21.52 -37.69 11.95
N GLU A 18 -22.79 -37.38 12.22
CA GLU A 18 -23.46 -36.19 11.68
C GLU A 18 -22.88 -34.90 12.26
N THR A 19 -22.64 -34.86 13.58
CA THR A 19 -21.99 -33.71 14.22
C THR A 19 -20.58 -33.48 13.68
N LEU A 20 -19.80 -34.55 13.50
CA LEU A 20 -18.46 -34.46 12.91
C LEU A 20 -18.49 -33.94 11.46
N LYS A 21 -19.51 -34.28 10.68
CA LYS A 21 -19.69 -33.75 9.32
C LYS A 21 -20.03 -32.26 9.32
N GLU A 22 -20.89 -31.81 10.22
CA GLU A 22 -21.21 -30.40 10.38
C GLU A 22 -19.98 -29.58 10.82
N GLU A 23 -19.26 -30.04 11.84
CA GLU A 23 -18.03 -29.39 12.31
C GLU A 23 -16.98 -29.28 11.21
N ASN A 24 -16.77 -30.35 10.43
CA ASN A 24 -15.82 -30.36 9.31
C ASN A 24 -16.22 -29.38 8.20
N THR A 25 -17.54 -29.19 7.99
CA THR A 25 -18.08 -28.26 7.00
C THR A 25 -17.85 -26.81 7.44
N ILE A 26 -18.07 -26.50 8.71
CA ILE A 26 -17.79 -25.18 9.30
C ILE A 26 -16.29 -24.88 9.22
N LEU A 27 -15.43 -25.83 9.60
CA LEU A 27 -13.97 -25.71 9.50
C LEU A 27 -13.49 -25.44 8.07
N LYS A 28 -14.03 -26.16 7.07
CA LYS A 28 -13.70 -25.92 5.66
C LYS A 28 -14.12 -24.52 5.19
N PHE A 29 -15.28 -24.04 5.63
CA PHE A 29 -15.73 -22.68 5.32
C PHE A 29 -14.81 -21.63 5.92
N LEU A 30 -14.51 -21.74 7.21
CA LEU A 30 -13.60 -20.83 7.92
C LEU A 30 -12.20 -20.82 7.30
N LEU A 31 -11.68 -21.99 6.91
CA LEU A 31 -10.36 -22.09 6.26
C LEU A 31 -10.36 -21.38 4.90
N LYS A 32 -11.41 -21.55 4.08
CA LYS A 32 -11.55 -20.85 2.80
C LYS A 32 -11.61 -19.34 2.97
N GLU A 33 -12.40 -18.85 3.92
CA GLU A 33 -12.49 -17.42 4.24
C GLU A 33 -11.15 -16.86 4.74
N CYS A 34 -10.45 -17.61 5.60
CA CYS A 34 -9.16 -17.20 6.12
C CYS A 34 -8.09 -17.14 5.01
N VAL A 35 -8.08 -18.12 4.11
CA VAL A 35 -7.17 -18.16 2.96
C VAL A 35 -7.47 -17.03 1.98
N LYS A 36 -8.75 -16.75 1.68
CA LYS A 36 -9.15 -15.62 0.82
C LYS A 36 -8.70 -14.28 1.39
N LYS A 37 -9.03 -14.01 2.66
CA LYS A 37 -8.61 -12.77 3.33
C LYS A 37 -7.10 -12.60 3.27
N ASN A 38 -6.33 -13.67 3.48
CA ASN A 38 -4.87 -13.61 3.43
C ASN A 38 -4.32 -13.34 2.02
N MET A 39 -4.99 -13.85 0.97
CA MET A 39 -4.64 -13.49 -0.42
C MET A 39 -4.96 -12.01 -0.70
N ASP A 40 -6.14 -11.53 -0.34
CA ASP A 40 -6.54 -10.13 -0.55
C ASP A 40 -5.61 -9.16 0.21
N TYR A 41 -5.20 -9.52 1.44
CA TYR A 41 -4.22 -8.75 2.21
C TYR A 41 -2.82 -8.75 1.57
N LYS A 42 -2.42 -9.86 0.93
CA LYS A 42 -1.13 -9.94 0.25
C LYS A 42 -1.09 -9.00 -0.96
N ASP A 43 -2.14 -8.98 -1.76
CA ASP A 43 -2.20 -8.12 -2.94
C ASP A 43 -2.23 -6.64 -2.53
N LEU A 44 -3.03 -6.28 -1.53
CA LEU A 44 -3.06 -4.93 -0.96
C LEU A 44 -1.71 -4.52 -0.37
N LEU A 45 -0.99 -5.44 0.28
CA LEU A 45 0.34 -5.18 0.83
C LEU A 45 1.37 -4.92 -0.28
N LEU A 46 1.33 -5.68 -1.37
CA LEU A 46 2.21 -5.48 -2.52
C LEU A 46 1.94 -4.14 -3.20
N GLU A 47 0.68 -3.77 -3.42
CA GLU A 47 0.31 -2.46 -3.95
C GLU A 47 0.78 -1.33 -3.02
N SER A 48 0.63 -1.50 -1.70
CA SER A 48 1.07 -0.52 -0.71
C SER A 48 2.59 -0.34 -0.69
N LEU A 49 3.36 -1.42 -0.91
CA LEU A 49 4.82 -1.37 -1.00
C LEU A 49 5.28 -0.67 -2.29
N ASP A 50 4.65 -0.94 -3.44
CA ASP A 50 4.96 -0.25 -4.70
C ASP A 50 4.66 1.26 -4.62
N LEU A 51 3.54 1.62 -3.98
CA LEU A 51 3.24 3.02 -3.69
C LEU A 51 4.27 3.66 -2.76
N LEU A 52 4.70 2.94 -1.73
CA LEU A 52 5.73 3.42 -0.80
C LEU A 52 7.06 3.69 -1.52
N ASP A 53 7.49 2.79 -2.40
CA ASP A 53 8.72 2.94 -3.19
C ASP A 53 8.63 4.17 -4.11
N LYS A 54 7.51 4.35 -4.82
CA LYS A 54 7.25 5.55 -5.67
C LYS A 54 7.33 6.84 -4.87
N TYR A 55 6.67 6.90 -3.71
CA TYR A 55 6.70 8.09 -2.88
C TYR A 55 8.11 8.37 -2.32
N GLN A 56 8.88 7.34 -2.00
CA GLN A 56 10.28 7.53 -1.58
C GLN A 56 11.15 8.12 -2.70
N GLU A 57 10.95 7.66 -3.93
CA GLU A 57 11.63 8.21 -5.11
C GLU A 57 11.25 9.68 -5.35
N GLU A 58 9.96 10.02 -5.30
CA GLU A 58 9.48 11.39 -5.44
C GLU A 58 10.07 12.33 -4.38
N VAL A 59 10.10 11.90 -3.12
CA VAL A 59 10.68 12.66 -2.01
C VAL A 59 12.18 12.85 -2.20
N SER A 60 12.90 11.83 -2.67
CA SER A 60 14.33 11.94 -2.98
C SER A 60 14.58 12.97 -4.09
N ASN A 61 13.79 12.92 -5.17
CA ASN A 61 13.87 13.87 -6.28
C ASN A 61 13.54 15.30 -5.85
N LEU A 62 12.57 15.49 -4.96
CA LEU A 62 12.25 16.79 -4.34
C LEU A 62 13.43 17.32 -3.54
N LYS A 63 14.07 16.47 -2.72
CA LYS A 63 15.25 16.85 -1.93
C LYS A 63 16.41 17.32 -2.84
N ILE A 64 16.65 16.61 -3.94
CA ILE A 64 17.68 16.99 -4.92
C ILE A 64 17.34 18.35 -5.55
N ARG A 65 16.10 18.55 -6.01
CA ARG A 65 15.65 19.84 -6.58
C ARG A 65 15.80 21.00 -5.59
N ALA A 66 15.39 20.79 -4.33
CA ALA A 66 15.52 21.81 -3.30
C ALA A 66 16.97 22.27 -3.08
N ASN A 67 17.92 21.32 -3.09
CA ASN A 67 19.33 21.64 -2.98
C ASN A 67 19.84 22.44 -4.19
N LEU A 68 19.48 22.02 -5.41
CA LEU A 68 19.85 22.74 -6.64
C LEU A 68 19.31 24.17 -6.65
N TRP A 69 18.07 24.36 -6.21
CA TRP A 69 17.48 25.70 -6.12
C TRP A 69 18.15 26.55 -5.04
N ALA A 70 18.53 25.97 -3.90
CA ALA A 70 19.29 26.67 -2.87
C ALA A 70 20.67 27.13 -3.40
N ASP A 71 21.35 26.28 -4.16
CA ASP A 71 22.63 26.60 -4.79
C ASP A 71 22.48 27.74 -5.82
N GLU A 72 21.43 27.71 -6.64
CA GLU A 72 21.16 28.78 -7.62
C GLU A 72 20.81 30.10 -6.93
N VAL A 73 20.02 30.08 -5.84
CA VAL A 73 19.78 31.29 -5.03
C VAL A 73 21.09 31.85 -4.47
N ALA A 74 21.98 31.00 -3.96
CA ALA A 74 23.28 31.43 -3.45
C ALA A 74 24.13 32.09 -4.54
N LYS A 75 24.17 31.49 -5.74
CA LYS A 75 24.87 32.05 -6.91
C LYS A 75 24.28 33.39 -7.36
N GLN A 76 22.95 33.49 -7.46
CA GLN A 76 22.29 34.76 -7.80
C GLN A 76 22.53 35.83 -6.74
N TYR A 77 22.63 35.45 -5.46
CA TYR A 77 23.00 36.36 -4.39
C TYR A 77 24.44 36.89 -4.56
N PHE A 78 25.40 36.04 -4.93
CA PHE A 78 26.76 36.50 -5.22
C PHE A 78 26.84 37.49 -6.39
N ILE A 79 25.94 37.38 -7.37
CA ILE A 79 25.88 38.28 -8.52
C ILE A 79 25.17 39.59 -8.18
N THR A 80 24.04 39.50 -7.47
CA THR A 80 23.15 40.65 -7.24
C THR A 80 23.47 41.42 -5.96
N GLY A 81 24.10 40.78 -4.98
CA GLY A 81 24.32 41.30 -3.64
C GLY A 81 23.04 41.47 -2.80
N ASP A 82 21.89 41.02 -3.29
CA ASP A 82 20.57 41.24 -2.70
C ASP A 82 19.77 39.94 -2.68
N LEU A 83 19.51 39.43 -1.47
CA LEU A 83 18.83 38.15 -1.27
C LEU A 83 17.40 38.18 -1.80
N HIS A 84 16.69 39.31 -1.69
CA HIS A 84 15.32 39.42 -2.17
C HIS A 84 15.27 39.38 -3.70
N LYS A 85 16.22 40.02 -4.38
CA LYS A 85 16.36 39.93 -5.84
C LYS A 85 16.75 38.52 -6.29
N ALA A 86 17.69 37.89 -5.59
CA ALA A 86 18.12 36.52 -5.90
C ALA A 86 16.95 35.53 -5.81
N LEU A 87 16.19 35.56 -4.71
CA LEU A 87 15.00 34.72 -4.52
C LEU A 87 13.92 34.96 -5.59
N ASN A 88 13.67 36.23 -5.97
CA ASN A 88 12.70 36.54 -7.01
C ASN A 88 13.12 36.04 -8.39
N LEU A 89 14.41 36.11 -8.74
CA LEU A 89 14.92 35.62 -10.02
C LEU A 89 14.84 34.10 -10.10
N THR A 90 15.38 33.39 -9.09
CA THR A 90 15.33 31.93 -9.05
C THR A 90 13.87 31.44 -8.97
N GLY A 91 13.01 32.11 -8.21
CA GLY A 91 11.58 31.77 -8.14
C GLY A 91 10.86 31.87 -9.47
N ARG A 92 11.15 32.92 -10.29
CA ARG A 92 10.60 33.04 -11.65
C ARG A 92 11.10 31.94 -12.57
N GLU A 93 12.37 31.57 -12.47
CA GLU A 93 12.97 30.50 -13.28
C GLU A 93 12.36 29.13 -12.95
N ILE A 94 12.17 28.83 -11.66
CA ILE A 94 11.44 27.62 -11.22
C ILE A 94 10.03 27.60 -11.80
N MET A 95 9.30 28.72 -11.70
CA MET A 95 7.93 28.81 -12.19
C MET A 95 7.85 28.60 -13.70
N LEU A 96 8.79 29.16 -14.47
CA LEU A 96 8.89 28.94 -15.92
C LEU A 96 9.22 27.48 -16.26
N TYR A 97 10.13 26.85 -15.52
CA TYR A 97 10.48 25.45 -15.71
C TYR A 97 9.28 24.53 -15.49
N GLU A 98 8.56 24.69 -14.37
CA GLU A 98 7.38 23.88 -14.06
C GLU A 98 6.24 24.15 -15.06
N LEU A 99 5.99 25.40 -15.46
CA LEU A 99 4.98 25.73 -16.49
C LEU A 99 5.31 25.16 -17.87
N ASN A 100 6.59 25.09 -18.25
CA ASN A 100 7.01 24.50 -19.52
C ASN A 100 6.99 22.96 -19.50
N LYS A 101 7.06 22.36 -18.31
CA LYS A 101 7.01 20.91 -18.14
C LYS A 101 5.64 20.34 -18.57
N ASP A 102 4.57 21.06 -18.29
CA ASP A 102 3.20 20.69 -18.69
C ASP A 102 2.86 21.08 -20.14
N GLY A 103 3.62 22.00 -20.75
CA GLY A 103 3.41 22.47 -22.13
C GLY A 103 4.14 21.66 -23.21
N GLY A 104 4.95 20.67 -22.82
CA GLY A 104 5.77 19.84 -23.71
C GLY A 104 5.19 18.45 -24.03
N GLU A 105 4.05 18.08 -23.43
CA GLU A 105 3.29 16.87 -23.81
C GLU A 105 2.25 17.21 -24.88
N MET A 106 2.72 17.45 -26.11
CA MET A 106 1.94 17.27 -27.34
C MET A 106 2.80 16.58 -28.40
#